data_AF-A0A6J4PYE2-F1
#
_entry.id   AF-A0A6J4PYE2-F1
#
_cell.length_a   1.000
_cell.length_b   1.000
_cell.length_c   1.000
_cell.angle_alpha   90.00
_cell.angle_beta   90.00
_cell.angle_gamma   90.00
#
_symmetry.space_group_name_H-M   'P 1'
#
loop_
_entity.id
_entity.type
_entity.pdbx_description
1 polymer ?
#
loop_
_entity_poly.entity_id
_entity_poly.type
_entity_poly.pdbx_seq_one_letter_code
_entity_poly.pdbx_strand_id
1 'polypeptide(L)'
;MPVRILEPLKTLGLLLSLLPRRPHEFLDRTAGYAELGLERLSGVPPSYETVGWEDALQSLEDGPGRAAEILAEPALLEVERRTRRLLGEIRTADAFSQRWAADSLFARLCYLACRIVVPETVVETGVAYGVSSAYILRALEQNGRGTLHSVDLPPLRREYERFWGIAVPEGLRERWLIHRGSSRRVLPGLLQETGPLDLFVHDSLHTLHNMRREFDAVWPHLRKGGFILADDVERNGAFADLCRKDPSLWRVVRDREREPLHGKAAPVVFGIAGK
;
A
#
# COMPACT_ATOMS: atom_id res chain seq x y z
N MET A 1 -6.58 -19.99 -4.16
CA MET A 1 -7.79 -20.18 -5.00
C MET A 1 -7.56 -19.52 -6.35
N PRO A 2 -7.91 -20.17 -7.48
CA PRO A 2 -7.56 -19.67 -8.80
C PRO A 2 -8.23 -18.32 -9.08
N VAL A 3 -7.50 -17.46 -9.77
CA VAL A 3 -7.93 -16.14 -10.22
C VAL A 3 -9.20 -16.30 -11.07
N ARG A 4 -10.39 -15.96 -10.55
CA ARG A 4 -11.50 -15.55 -11.42
C ARG A 4 -11.12 -14.21 -12.02
N ILE A 5 -10.30 -14.27 -13.06
CA ILE A 5 -10.10 -13.20 -14.01
C ILE A 5 -11.52 -12.88 -14.50
N LEU A 6 -11.90 -11.60 -14.57
CA LEU A 6 -12.95 -11.16 -15.50
C LEU A 6 -12.79 -12.00 -16.78
N GLU A 7 -13.87 -12.60 -17.30
CA GLU A 7 -13.77 -13.45 -18.51
C GLU A 7 -12.72 -12.86 -19.47
N PRO A 8 -11.66 -13.59 -19.83
CA PRO A 8 -10.46 -13.01 -20.46
C PRO A 8 -10.79 -12.07 -21.63
N LEU A 9 -11.85 -12.38 -22.37
CA LEU A 9 -12.42 -11.59 -23.45
C LEU A 9 -12.98 -10.21 -23.01
N LYS A 10 -13.66 -10.13 -21.85
CA LYS A 10 -14.16 -8.87 -21.27
C LYS A 10 -13.01 -7.96 -20.84
N THR A 11 -11.96 -8.52 -20.22
CA THR A 11 -10.75 -7.76 -19.85
C THR A 11 -10.03 -7.23 -21.08
N LEU A 12 -9.88 -8.07 -22.11
CA LEU A 12 -9.24 -7.68 -23.37
C LEU A 12 -10.04 -6.58 -24.08
N GLY A 13 -11.37 -6.69 -24.13
CA GLY A 13 -12.22 -5.66 -24.71
C GLY A 13 -12.11 -4.31 -23.99
N LEU A 14 -12.11 -4.31 -22.65
CA LEU A 14 -11.87 -3.09 -21.86
C LEU A 14 -10.47 -2.52 -22.12
N LEU A 15 -9.45 -3.38 -22.19
CA LEU A 15 -8.07 -2.96 -22.42
C LEU A 15 -7.93 -2.31 -23.79
N LEU A 16 -8.40 -2.96 -24.86
CA LEU A 16 -8.37 -2.41 -26.21
C LEU A 16 -9.16 -1.10 -26.34
N SER A 17 -10.25 -0.93 -25.58
CA SER A 17 -11.02 0.32 -25.57
C SER A 17 -10.22 1.54 -25.05
N LEU A 18 -9.13 1.30 -24.31
CA LEU A 18 -8.25 2.36 -23.84
C LEU A 18 -7.32 2.90 -24.93
N LEU A 19 -6.99 2.11 -25.95
CA LEU A 19 -6.01 2.51 -26.97
C LEU A 19 -6.31 3.87 -27.62
N PRO A 20 -7.55 4.15 -28.09
CA PRO A 20 -7.86 5.46 -28.67
C PRO A 20 -8.11 6.58 -27.64
N ARG A 21 -8.37 6.26 -26.36
CA ARG A 21 -8.81 7.24 -25.34
C ARG A 21 -7.73 7.63 -24.34
N ARG A 22 -6.91 6.66 -23.95
CA ARG A 22 -5.87 6.73 -22.92
C ARG A 22 -4.71 5.79 -23.30
N PRO A 23 -3.96 6.08 -24.38
CA PRO A 23 -2.92 5.18 -24.91
C PRO A 23 -1.83 4.88 -23.89
N HIS A 24 -1.44 5.85 -23.05
CA HIS A 24 -0.49 5.62 -21.97
C HIS A 24 -1.00 4.65 -20.91
N GLU A 25 -2.30 4.68 -20.60
CA GLU A 25 -2.91 3.71 -19.67
C GLU A 25 -2.96 2.32 -20.26
N PHE A 26 -3.26 2.20 -21.56
CA PHE A 26 -3.17 0.93 -22.27
C PHE A 26 -1.76 0.32 -22.14
N LEU A 27 -0.73 1.11 -22.45
CA LEU A 27 0.67 0.67 -22.36
C LEU A 27 1.03 0.23 -20.95
N ASP A 28 0.72 1.02 -19.93
CA ASP A 28 0.97 0.66 -18.53
C ASP A 28 0.34 -0.67 -18.14
N ARG A 29 -0.94 -0.86 -18.47
CA ARG A 29 -1.67 -2.09 -18.12
C ARG A 29 -1.12 -3.28 -18.87
N THR A 30 -0.81 -3.14 -20.16
CA THR A 30 -0.19 -4.22 -20.94
C THR A 30 1.16 -4.63 -20.38
N ALA A 31 2.00 -3.67 -19.98
CA ALA A 31 3.29 -3.94 -19.35
C ALA A 31 3.10 -4.67 -18.01
N GLY A 32 2.23 -4.18 -17.13
CA GLY A 32 1.95 -4.84 -15.85
C GLY A 32 1.39 -6.26 -16.00
N TYR A 33 0.51 -6.50 -16.98
CA TYR A 33 0.02 -7.85 -17.27
C TYR A 33 1.11 -8.77 -17.84
N ALA A 34 2.01 -8.24 -18.67
CA ALA A 34 3.15 -9.01 -19.18
C ALA A 34 4.12 -9.38 -18.05
N GLU A 35 4.44 -8.44 -17.15
CA GLU A 35 5.27 -8.68 -15.97
C GLU A 35 4.68 -9.77 -15.06
N LEU A 36 3.37 -9.67 -14.74
CA LEU A 36 2.66 -10.72 -13.99
C LEU A 36 2.68 -12.08 -14.70
N GLY A 37 2.63 -12.10 -16.04
CA GLY A 37 2.71 -13.32 -16.84
C GLY A 37 4.09 -13.97 -16.78
N LEU A 38 5.15 -13.16 -16.91
CA LEU A 38 6.54 -13.62 -16.87
C LEU A 38 6.93 -14.15 -15.48
N GLU A 39 6.45 -13.52 -14.41
CA GLU A 39 6.71 -13.98 -13.05
C GLU A 39 6.01 -15.29 -12.71
N ARG A 40 4.86 -15.60 -13.30
CA ARG A 40 4.25 -16.93 -13.14
C ARG A 40 5.11 -18.06 -13.71
N LEU A 41 6.01 -17.74 -14.63
CA LEU A 41 6.95 -18.68 -15.23
C LEU A 41 8.28 -18.74 -14.47
N SER A 42 8.50 -17.84 -13.51
CA SER A 42 9.77 -17.64 -12.84
C SER A 42 9.60 -17.70 -11.31
N GLY A 43 10.38 -18.54 -10.64
CA GLY A 43 10.87 -18.20 -9.30
C GLY A 43 10.51 -19.14 -8.17
N VAL A 44 11.55 -19.43 -7.38
CA VAL A 44 11.44 -19.80 -5.97
C VAL A 44 11.19 -18.50 -5.20
N PRO A 45 10.19 -18.42 -4.30
CA PRO A 45 9.97 -17.24 -3.47
C PRO A 45 11.23 -16.94 -2.65
N PRO A 46 11.58 -15.67 -2.41
CA PRO A 46 12.65 -15.35 -1.46
C PRO A 46 12.31 -15.91 -0.07
N SER A 47 13.35 -16.29 0.68
CA SER A 47 13.23 -16.59 2.10
C SER A 47 13.76 -15.38 2.87
N TYR A 48 12.90 -14.76 3.67
CA TYR A 48 13.26 -13.72 4.62
C TYR A 48 13.32 -14.31 6.03
N GLU A 49 14.25 -13.83 6.84
CA GLU A 49 14.10 -13.95 8.29
C GLU A 49 12.93 -13.05 8.70
N THR A 50 11.99 -13.60 9.46
CA THR A 50 10.75 -12.92 9.82
C THR A 50 10.59 -12.78 11.32
N VAL A 51 10.05 -11.66 11.76
CA VAL A 51 9.65 -11.41 13.15
C VAL A 51 8.12 -11.37 13.29
N GLY A 52 7.62 -11.57 14.50
CA GLY A 52 6.20 -11.33 14.81
C GLY A 52 5.87 -9.84 14.91
N TRP A 53 4.57 -9.51 14.95
CA TRP A 53 4.07 -8.14 15.08
C TRP A 53 4.62 -7.44 16.32
N GLU A 54 4.56 -8.09 17.49
CA GLU A 54 5.02 -7.50 18.76
C GLU A 54 6.52 -7.17 18.75
N ASP A 55 7.34 -8.05 18.17
CA ASP A 55 8.79 -7.84 18.05
C ASP A 55 9.12 -6.71 17.06
N ALA A 56 8.30 -6.55 16.01
CA ALA A 56 8.41 -5.45 15.08
C ALA A 56 8.07 -4.11 15.75
N LEU A 57 7.04 -4.06 16.60
CA LEU A 57 6.68 -2.86 17.36
C LEU A 57 7.82 -2.39 18.27
N GLN A 58 8.44 -3.33 19.00
CA GLN A 58 9.60 -3.02 19.85
C GLN A 58 10.78 -2.45 19.05
N SER A 59 10.90 -2.82 17.77
CA SER A 59 11.95 -2.30 16.89
C SER A 59 11.68 -0.87 16.37
N LEU A 60 10.44 -0.37 16.49
CA LEU A 60 10.03 0.94 15.96
C LEU A 60 9.92 2.05 17.01
N GLU A 61 9.97 1.70 18.30
CA GLU A 61 9.81 2.65 19.40
C GLU A 61 11.15 3.12 19.98
N ASP A 62 11.29 4.43 20.23
CA ASP A 62 12.41 5.01 20.99
C ASP A 62 12.25 4.89 22.52
N GLY A 63 11.18 4.25 23.00
CA GLY A 63 10.86 4.10 24.42
C GLY A 63 9.65 3.19 24.65
N PRO A 64 9.57 2.49 25.79
CA PRO A 64 8.65 1.37 25.98
C PRO A 64 7.18 1.81 25.97
N GLY A 65 6.38 1.17 25.11
CA GLY A 65 4.92 1.23 25.14
C GLY A 65 4.31 2.32 24.26
N ARG A 66 5.11 3.11 23.55
CA ARG A 66 4.59 4.22 22.73
C ARG A 66 3.71 3.73 21.57
N ALA A 67 4.08 2.65 20.89
CA ALA A 67 3.25 2.06 19.84
C ALA A 67 2.01 1.41 20.43
N ALA A 68 2.11 0.76 21.59
CA ALA A 68 0.93 0.22 22.26
C ALA A 68 -0.10 1.31 22.60
N GLU A 69 0.34 2.47 23.09
CA GLU A 69 -0.50 3.65 23.34
C GLU A 69 -1.12 4.18 22.05
N ILE A 70 -0.32 4.35 20.99
CA ILE A 70 -0.80 4.81 19.68
C ILE A 70 -1.84 3.83 19.10
N LEU A 71 -1.58 2.53 19.19
CA LEU A 71 -2.48 1.48 18.70
C LEU A 71 -3.77 1.36 19.52
N ALA A 72 -3.80 1.94 20.71
CA ALA A 72 -4.99 2.06 21.55
C ALA A 72 -5.75 3.39 21.33
N GLU A 73 -5.26 4.30 20.48
CA GLU A 73 -5.91 5.59 20.24
C GLU A 73 -7.36 5.41 19.74
N PRO A 74 -8.34 6.13 20.33
CA PRO A 74 -9.73 6.07 19.88
C PRO A 74 -9.92 6.36 18.39
N ALA A 75 -9.06 7.23 17.83
CA ALA A 75 -9.04 7.59 16.43
C ALA A 75 -8.75 6.41 15.49
N LEU A 76 -7.82 5.52 15.87
CA LEU A 76 -7.51 4.29 15.14
C LEU A 76 -8.68 3.30 15.23
N LEU A 77 -9.22 3.10 16.43
CA LEU A 77 -10.34 2.18 16.65
C LEU A 77 -11.61 2.61 15.91
N GLU A 78 -11.79 3.91 15.72
CA GLU A 78 -12.90 4.46 14.91
C GLU A 78 -12.73 4.17 13.42
N VAL A 79 -11.56 4.49 12.82
CA VAL A 79 -11.33 4.23 11.40
C VAL A 79 -11.39 2.73 11.09
N GLU A 80 -10.94 1.89 12.02
CA GLU A 80 -11.03 0.43 11.89
C GLU A 80 -12.48 -0.07 11.89
N ARG A 81 -13.31 0.36 12.85
CA ARG A 81 -14.73 0.00 12.89
C ARG A 81 -15.46 0.45 11.63
N ARG A 82 -15.20 1.68 11.17
CA ARG A 82 -15.79 2.22 9.94
C ARG A 82 -15.37 1.40 8.73
N THR A 83 -14.09 1.08 8.60
CA THR A 83 -13.56 0.30 7.48
C THR A 83 -14.14 -1.10 7.46
N ARG A 84 -14.20 -1.79 8.61
CA ARG A 84 -14.82 -3.12 8.73
C ARG A 84 -16.29 -3.12 8.30
N ARG A 85 -17.06 -2.11 8.72
CA ARG A 85 -18.46 -1.94 8.27
C ARG A 85 -18.53 -1.74 6.76
N LEU A 86 -17.75 -0.81 6.23
CA LEU A 86 -17.74 -0.47 4.81
C LEU A 86 -17.36 -1.69 3.94
N LEU A 87 -16.31 -2.43 4.29
CA LEU A 87 -15.90 -3.62 3.54
C LEU A 87 -16.97 -4.72 3.62
N GLY A 88 -17.69 -4.82 4.75
CA GLY A 88 -18.87 -5.68 4.88
C GLY A 88 -19.99 -5.32 3.89
N GLU A 89 -20.30 -4.02 3.75
CA GLU A 89 -21.29 -3.50 2.81
C GLU A 89 -20.83 -3.71 1.35
N ILE A 90 -19.60 -3.31 1.02
CA ILE A 90 -19.02 -3.44 -0.34
C ILE A 90 -18.96 -4.90 -0.78
N ARG A 91 -18.69 -5.86 0.11
CA ARG A 91 -18.62 -7.29 -0.24
C ARG A 91 -19.88 -7.79 -0.96
N THR A 92 -21.04 -7.22 -0.66
CA THR A 92 -22.30 -7.56 -1.34
C THR A 92 -22.46 -6.91 -2.71
N ALA A 93 -21.81 -5.77 -2.93
CA ALA A 93 -21.90 -4.97 -4.16
C ALA A 93 -20.72 -5.19 -5.12
N ASP A 94 -19.59 -5.69 -4.62
CA ASP A 94 -18.36 -5.88 -5.37
C ASP A 94 -17.67 -7.19 -4.95
N ALA A 95 -17.76 -8.19 -5.81
CA ALA A 95 -17.18 -9.51 -5.58
C ALA A 95 -15.64 -9.52 -5.50
N PHE A 96 -14.99 -8.40 -5.86
CA PHE A 96 -13.54 -8.27 -5.76
C PHE A 96 -13.07 -7.76 -4.39
N SER A 97 -13.99 -7.42 -3.47
CA SER A 97 -13.66 -6.73 -2.21
C SER A 97 -12.60 -7.40 -1.34
N GLN A 98 -12.51 -8.74 -1.39
CA GLN A 98 -11.57 -9.49 -0.57
C GLN A 98 -10.10 -9.41 -1.03
N ARG A 99 -9.83 -8.88 -2.23
CA ARG A 99 -8.50 -8.96 -2.87
C ARG A 99 -7.74 -7.64 -2.93
N TRP A 100 -8.40 -6.53 -2.60
CA TRP A 100 -7.88 -5.18 -2.86
C TRP A 100 -7.98 -4.27 -1.63
N ALA A 101 -8.21 -4.86 -0.46
CA ALA A 101 -8.22 -4.15 0.80
C ALA A 101 -6.98 -4.58 1.58
N ALA A 102 -6.19 -3.61 2.01
CA ALA A 102 -5.03 -3.84 2.87
C ALA A 102 -5.42 -4.63 4.12
N ASP A 103 -4.52 -5.49 4.56
CA ASP A 103 -4.70 -6.27 5.79
C ASP A 103 -4.67 -5.36 7.02
N SER A 104 -5.35 -5.78 8.09
CA SER A 104 -5.54 -4.96 9.30
C SER A 104 -4.22 -4.58 9.97
N LEU A 105 -3.25 -5.50 10.02
CA LEU A 105 -1.93 -5.23 10.61
C LEU A 105 -1.12 -4.24 9.76
N PHE A 106 -1.16 -4.34 8.43
CA PHE A 106 -0.49 -3.39 7.56
C PHE A 106 -1.12 -1.99 7.63
N ALA A 107 -2.46 -1.91 7.65
CA ALA A 107 -3.16 -0.64 7.84
C ALA A 107 -2.84 0.01 9.20
N ARG A 108 -2.79 -0.79 10.29
CA ARG A 108 -2.36 -0.33 11.62
C ARG A 108 -0.91 0.13 11.64
N LEU A 109 -0.01 -0.56 10.92
CA LEU A 109 1.38 -0.13 10.76
C LEU A 109 1.47 1.23 10.06
N CYS A 110 0.68 1.46 9.00
CA CYS A 110 0.65 2.75 8.31
C CYS A 110 0.22 3.89 9.25
N TYR A 111 -0.82 3.67 10.05
CA TYR A 111 -1.25 4.62 11.09
C TYR A 111 -0.14 4.88 12.11
N LEU A 112 0.42 3.81 12.67
CA LEU A 112 1.47 3.86 13.69
C LEU A 112 2.69 4.63 13.19
N ALA A 113 3.19 4.30 12.00
CA ALA A 113 4.35 4.97 11.41
C ALA A 113 4.11 6.47 11.27
N CYS A 114 2.92 6.88 10.81
CA CYS A 114 2.56 8.29 10.73
C CYS A 114 2.55 8.98 12.10
N ARG A 115 2.10 8.31 13.16
CA ARG A 115 2.06 8.87 14.52
C ARG A 115 3.43 8.91 15.20
N ILE A 116 4.33 8.00 14.84
CA ILE A 116 5.73 8.00 15.33
C ILE A 116 6.53 9.09 14.60
N VAL A 117 6.50 9.07 13.26
CA VAL A 117 7.33 9.91 12.38
C VAL A 117 6.82 11.35 12.31
N VAL A 118 5.50 11.55 12.49
CA VAL A 118 4.81 12.84 12.32
C VAL A 118 5.17 13.48 10.95
N PRO A 119 4.89 12.77 9.83
CA PRO A 119 5.41 13.15 8.52
C PRO A 119 4.75 14.42 7.98
N GLU A 120 5.53 15.20 7.22
CA GLU A 120 5.00 16.28 6.38
C GLU A 120 4.48 15.72 5.05
N THR A 121 5.25 14.80 4.45
CA THR A 121 4.94 14.21 3.15
C THR A 121 4.92 12.69 3.26
N VAL A 122 3.76 12.10 2.95
CA VAL A 122 3.60 10.66 2.76
C VAL A 122 3.31 10.40 1.29
N VAL A 123 4.00 9.44 0.69
CA VAL A 123 3.70 8.96 -0.67
C VAL A 123 3.28 7.51 -0.58
N GLU A 124 2.16 7.18 -1.19
CA GLU A 124 1.64 5.82 -1.28
C GLU A 124 1.51 5.42 -2.74
N THR A 125 1.75 4.15 -3.07
CA THR A 125 1.40 3.57 -4.35
C THR A 125 0.39 2.45 -4.15
N GLY A 126 -0.71 2.48 -4.90
CA GLY A 126 -1.83 1.55 -4.75
C GLY A 126 -2.84 2.07 -3.75
N VAL A 127 -4.04 2.44 -4.23
CA VAL A 127 -5.13 2.95 -3.38
C VAL A 127 -6.25 1.92 -3.29
N ALA A 128 -6.69 1.40 -4.44
CA ALA A 128 -7.83 0.50 -4.50
C ALA A 128 -9.06 1.05 -3.74
N TYR A 129 -9.54 0.41 -2.67
CA TYR A 129 -10.64 0.94 -1.85
C TYR A 129 -10.21 2.08 -0.90
N GLY A 130 -8.91 2.30 -0.70
CA GLY A 130 -8.34 3.36 0.14
C GLY A 130 -8.22 3.00 1.62
N VAL A 131 -8.04 1.72 1.96
CA VAL A 131 -7.96 1.26 3.36
C VAL A 131 -6.70 1.82 4.04
N SER A 132 -5.52 1.55 3.48
CA SER A 132 -4.25 2.13 3.94
C SER A 132 -4.31 3.67 3.93
N SER A 133 -4.83 4.27 2.85
CA SER A 133 -4.99 5.72 2.72
C SER A 133 -5.85 6.31 3.85
N ALA A 134 -6.96 5.66 4.23
CA ALA A 134 -7.82 6.13 5.32
C ALA A 134 -7.11 6.11 6.69
N TYR A 135 -6.28 5.10 6.93
CA TYR A 135 -5.49 4.98 8.16
C TYR A 135 -4.38 6.03 8.21
N ILE A 136 -3.66 6.21 7.11
CA ILE A 136 -2.64 7.26 6.99
C ILE A 136 -3.26 8.63 7.25
N LEU A 137 -4.34 8.98 6.53
CA LEU A 137 -4.99 10.27 6.67
C LEU A 137 -5.56 10.51 8.06
N ARG A 138 -6.10 9.47 8.72
CA ARG A 138 -6.55 9.59 10.11
C ARG A 138 -5.38 9.90 11.05
N ALA A 139 -4.22 9.29 10.86
CA ALA A 139 -3.03 9.61 11.63
C ALA A 139 -2.52 11.04 11.35
N LEU A 140 -2.51 11.49 10.10
CA LEU A 140 -2.13 12.86 9.72
C LEU A 140 -3.06 13.90 10.34
N GLU A 141 -4.36 13.60 10.39
CA GLU A 141 -5.34 14.43 11.09
C GLU A 141 -5.05 14.50 12.60
N GLN A 142 -4.76 13.36 13.25
CA GLN A 142 -4.35 13.36 14.66
C GLN A 142 -3.03 14.10 14.92
N ASN A 143 -2.11 14.09 13.95
CA ASN A 143 -0.89 14.90 14.00
C ASN A 143 -1.18 16.40 13.82
N GLY A 144 -2.35 16.77 13.27
CA GLY A 144 -2.65 18.11 12.78
C GLY A 144 -1.81 18.54 11.57
N ARG A 145 -1.03 17.63 10.98
CA ARG A 145 0.07 17.93 10.05
C ARG A 145 0.21 16.84 8.98
N GLY A 146 0.68 17.26 7.82
CA GLY A 146 1.09 16.40 6.73
C GLY A 146 0.05 16.21 5.64
N THR A 147 0.54 15.74 4.49
CA THR A 147 -0.23 15.48 3.26
C THR A 147 0.09 14.09 2.73
N LEU A 148 -0.94 13.35 2.31
CA LEU A 148 -0.80 12.08 1.61
C LEU A 148 -0.91 12.31 0.09
N HIS A 149 0.12 11.90 -0.65
CA HIS A 149 0.11 11.79 -2.09
C HIS A 149 -0.02 10.31 -2.48
N SER A 150 -1.19 9.90 -2.97
CA SER A 150 -1.38 8.52 -3.42
C SER A 150 -1.29 8.43 -4.94
N VAL A 151 -0.44 7.55 -5.44
CA VAL A 151 -0.31 7.22 -6.86
C VAL A 151 -1.04 5.91 -7.13
N ASP A 152 -2.05 5.94 -7.98
CA ASP A 152 -2.78 4.72 -8.30
C ASP A 152 -3.30 4.68 -9.73
N LEU A 153 -3.32 3.46 -10.28
CA LEU A 153 -4.01 3.14 -11.51
C LEU A 153 -5.16 2.17 -11.18
N PRO A 154 -6.39 2.67 -10.99
CA PRO A 154 -7.47 1.85 -10.45
C PRO A 154 -7.76 0.63 -11.33
N PRO A 155 -8.34 -0.44 -10.77
CA PRO A 155 -8.62 -1.67 -11.50
C PRO A 155 -9.37 -1.43 -12.82
N LEU A 156 -8.99 -2.16 -13.88
CA LEU A 156 -9.64 -2.06 -15.18
C LEU A 156 -11.02 -2.74 -15.14
N ARG A 157 -12.05 -1.98 -14.74
CA ARG A 157 -13.43 -2.45 -14.64
C ARG A 157 -14.42 -1.30 -14.81
N ARG A 158 -15.69 -1.63 -15.05
CA ARG A 158 -16.77 -0.62 -15.05
C ARG A 158 -16.98 -0.14 -13.61
N GLU A 159 -17.38 1.12 -13.47
CA GLU A 159 -17.73 1.75 -12.18
C GLU A 159 -16.60 1.69 -11.14
N TYR A 160 -15.33 1.61 -11.56
CA TYR A 160 -14.20 1.62 -10.62
C TYR A 160 -14.20 2.88 -9.74
N GLU A 161 -14.65 4.01 -10.28
CA GLU A 161 -14.74 5.33 -9.63
C GLU A 161 -15.65 5.31 -8.40
N ARG A 162 -16.68 4.46 -8.40
CA ARG A 162 -17.58 4.30 -7.25
C ARG A 162 -16.84 3.77 -6.01
N PHE A 163 -15.80 2.98 -6.23
CA PHE A 163 -15.11 2.24 -5.19
C PHE A 163 -13.69 2.77 -4.92
N TRP A 164 -13.14 3.53 -5.86
CA TRP A 164 -11.78 4.02 -5.78
C TRP A 164 -11.66 5.02 -4.63
N GLY A 165 -10.90 4.66 -3.59
CA GLY A 165 -10.74 5.51 -2.42
C GLY A 165 -11.97 5.63 -1.51
N ILE A 166 -12.98 4.77 -1.67
CA ILE A 166 -14.26 4.85 -0.95
C ILE A 166 -14.11 4.75 0.59
N ALA A 167 -13.04 4.13 1.09
CA ALA A 167 -12.75 4.04 2.51
C ALA A 167 -12.33 5.37 3.14
N VAL A 168 -11.87 6.33 2.33
CA VAL A 168 -11.47 7.65 2.81
C VAL A 168 -12.71 8.53 3.05
N PRO A 169 -12.98 8.94 4.31
CA PRO A 169 -14.03 9.90 4.64
C PRO A 169 -13.85 11.26 3.98
N GLU A 170 -14.95 11.95 3.68
CA GLU A 170 -14.92 13.31 3.11
C GLU A 170 -14.05 14.28 3.93
N GLY A 171 -14.21 14.28 5.26
CA GLY A 171 -13.47 15.18 6.15
C GLY A 171 -11.95 14.95 6.18
N LEU A 172 -11.46 13.82 5.65
CA LEU A 172 -10.02 13.55 5.56
C LEU A 172 -9.43 13.93 4.20
N ARG A 173 -10.25 14.25 3.19
CA ARG A 173 -9.79 14.46 1.82
C ARG A 173 -9.00 15.75 1.61
N GLU A 174 -9.13 16.73 2.50
CA GLU A 174 -8.37 17.98 2.40
C GLU A 174 -6.85 17.76 2.47
N ARG A 175 -6.40 16.66 3.09
CA ARG A 175 -4.99 16.27 3.20
C ARG A 175 -4.58 15.22 2.16
N TRP A 176 -5.43 14.95 1.17
CA TRP A 176 -5.25 13.84 0.24
C TRP A 176 -5.18 14.29 -1.22
N LEU A 177 -4.08 13.96 -1.88
CA LEU A 177 -3.84 14.23 -3.29
C LEU A 177 -3.69 12.91 -4.04
N ILE A 178 -4.62 12.62 -4.96
CA ILE A 178 -4.60 11.40 -5.76
C ILE A 178 -4.03 11.70 -7.15
N HIS A 179 -2.96 10.99 -7.50
CA HIS A 179 -2.27 11.09 -8.78
C HIS A 179 -2.58 9.86 -9.62
N ARG A 180 -3.45 10.03 -10.62
CA ARG A 180 -3.91 8.92 -11.45
C ARG A 180 -2.83 8.47 -12.45
N GLY A 181 -2.33 7.25 -12.31
CA GLY A 181 -1.41 6.63 -13.26
C GLY A 181 -0.59 5.50 -12.66
N SER A 182 0.19 4.80 -13.48
CA SER A 182 1.17 3.86 -12.95
C SER A 182 2.24 4.60 -12.15
N SER A 183 2.71 3.99 -11.08
CA SER A 183 3.85 4.48 -10.31
C SER A 183 5.06 4.72 -11.20
N ARG A 184 5.34 3.82 -12.15
CA ARG A 184 6.39 4.01 -13.17
C ARG A 184 6.36 5.38 -13.85
N ARG A 185 5.18 5.89 -14.20
CA ARG A 185 5.06 7.19 -14.89
C ARG A 185 5.01 8.35 -13.91
N VAL A 186 4.22 8.20 -12.85
CA VAL A 186 3.84 9.33 -11.99
C VAL A 186 4.86 9.58 -10.89
N LEU A 187 5.37 8.51 -10.26
CA LEU A 187 6.21 8.60 -9.07
C LEU A 187 7.50 9.42 -9.31
N PRO A 188 8.24 9.30 -10.43
CA PRO A 188 9.46 10.07 -10.63
C PRO A 188 9.24 11.59 -10.66
N GLY A 189 8.16 12.06 -11.30
CA GLY A 189 7.81 13.48 -11.35
C GLY A 189 7.33 13.97 -9.99
N LEU A 190 6.45 13.20 -9.35
CA LEU A 190 5.92 13.50 -8.02
C LEU A 190 7.05 13.69 -7.00
N LEU A 191 8.03 12.78 -6.95
CA LEU A 191 9.16 12.85 -6.02
C LEU A 191 10.04 14.09 -6.22
N GLN A 192 10.08 14.66 -7.42
CA GLN A 192 10.78 15.93 -7.70
C GLN A 192 10.00 17.13 -7.17
N GLU A 193 8.67 17.05 -7.15
CA GLU A 193 7.77 18.13 -6.74
C GLU A 193 7.56 18.19 -5.22
N THR A 194 7.47 17.04 -4.54
CA THR A 194 7.07 16.96 -3.12
C THR A 194 8.19 17.29 -2.13
N GLY A 195 9.44 17.36 -2.58
CA GLY A 195 10.59 17.52 -1.69
C GLY A 195 10.94 16.24 -0.91
N PRO A 196 11.74 16.33 0.18
CA PRO A 196 12.16 15.17 0.95
C PRO A 196 10.97 14.37 1.50
N LEU A 197 10.99 13.06 1.29
CA LEU A 197 9.92 12.17 1.70
C LEU A 197 10.14 11.67 3.14
N ASP A 198 9.10 11.72 3.97
CA ASP A 198 9.14 11.17 5.33
C ASP A 198 8.76 9.68 5.36
N LEU A 199 7.73 9.31 4.61
CA LEU A 199 7.17 7.96 4.61
C LEU A 199 6.74 7.55 3.20
N PHE A 200 7.13 6.36 2.78
CA PHE A 200 6.65 5.71 1.57
C PHE A 200 5.88 4.43 1.91
N VAL A 201 4.74 4.22 1.25
CA VAL A 201 3.92 3.01 1.41
C VAL A 201 3.72 2.34 0.05
N HIS A 202 4.19 1.10 -0.08
CA HIS A 202 3.96 0.25 -1.24
C HIS A 202 2.83 -0.74 -0.99
N ASP A 203 1.74 -0.61 -1.77
CA ASP A 203 0.60 -1.54 -1.81
C ASP A 203 0.03 -1.63 -3.25
N SER A 204 0.93 -1.62 -4.26
CA SER A 204 0.58 -1.51 -5.68
C SER A 204 0.72 -2.85 -6.42
N LEU A 205 1.52 -2.89 -7.49
CA LEU A 205 1.80 -4.11 -8.22
C LEU A 205 3.03 -4.81 -7.61
N HIS A 206 2.81 -5.96 -6.97
CA HIS A 206 3.86 -6.74 -6.28
C HIS A 206 4.72 -7.60 -7.23
N THR A 207 4.95 -7.13 -8.45
CA THR A 207 5.97 -7.71 -9.32
C THR A 207 7.35 -7.21 -8.89
N LEU A 208 8.36 -8.06 -8.96
CA LEU A 208 9.77 -7.76 -8.68
C LEU A 208 10.22 -6.46 -9.34
N HIS A 209 9.87 -6.29 -10.62
CA HIS A 209 10.29 -5.13 -11.39
C HIS A 209 9.63 -3.83 -10.92
N ASN A 210 8.32 -3.86 -10.66
CA ASN A 210 7.61 -2.69 -10.15
C ASN A 210 8.10 -2.30 -8.75
N MET A 211 8.17 -3.24 -7.81
CA MET A 211 8.65 -2.98 -6.45
C MET A 211 10.09 -2.43 -6.45
N ARG A 212 11.01 -3.07 -7.19
CA ARG A 212 12.39 -2.57 -7.33
C ARG A 212 12.42 -1.14 -7.86
N ARG A 213 11.66 -0.86 -8.93
CA ARG A 213 11.59 0.47 -9.53
C ARG A 213 11.12 1.52 -8.53
N GLU A 214 10.06 1.23 -7.78
CA GLU A 214 9.53 2.16 -6.79
C GLU A 214 10.53 2.39 -5.66
N PHE A 215 11.11 1.33 -5.09
CA PHE A 215 12.11 1.45 -4.04
C PHE A 215 13.37 2.20 -4.51
N ASP A 216 13.84 1.94 -5.73
CA ASP A 216 14.99 2.64 -6.31
C ASP A 216 14.71 4.12 -6.57
N ALA A 217 13.48 4.46 -6.98
CA ALA A 217 13.08 5.86 -7.18
C ALA A 217 12.93 6.60 -5.84
N VAL A 218 12.36 5.94 -4.83
CA VAL A 218 12.03 6.53 -3.53
C VAL A 218 13.26 6.67 -2.64
N TRP A 219 14.13 5.65 -2.58
CA TRP A 219 15.24 5.60 -1.62
C TRP A 219 16.11 6.86 -1.61
N PRO A 220 16.50 7.48 -2.74
CA PRO A 220 17.27 8.72 -2.74
C PRO A 220 16.52 9.92 -2.14
N HIS A 221 15.19 9.98 -2.29
CA HIS A 221 14.34 11.08 -1.85
C HIS A 221 13.88 10.96 -0.39
N LEU A 222 13.93 9.75 0.16
CA LEU A 222 13.62 9.51 1.57
C LEU A 222 14.62 10.25 2.47
N ARG A 223 14.15 10.99 3.47
CA ARG A 223 15.05 11.65 4.42
C ARG A 223 15.66 10.65 5.40
N LYS A 224 16.68 11.10 6.14
CA LYS A 224 17.16 10.36 7.32
C LYS A 224 16.04 10.27 8.38
N GLY A 225 15.88 9.10 8.97
CA GLY A 225 14.76 8.77 9.86
C GLY A 225 13.42 8.61 9.14
N GLY A 226 13.42 8.55 7.81
CA GLY A 226 12.24 8.24 7.01
C GLY A 226 12.08 6.73 6.79
N PHE A 227 10.87 6.29 6.47
CA PHE A 227 10.55 4.86 6.36
C PHE A 227 9.93 4.48 5.01
N ILE A 228 10.21 3.25 4.57
CA ILE A 228 9.46 2.52 3.55
C ILE A 228 8.70 1.39 4.25
N LEU A 229 7.39 1.36 4.05
CA LEU A 229 6.50 0.25 4.40
C LEU A 229 6.09 -0.42 3.11
N ALA A 230 6.20 -1.74 3.03
CA ALA A 230 5.86 -2.47 1.82
C ALA A 230 5.04 -3.71 2.14
N ASP A 231 3.87 -3.81 1.52
CA ASP A 231 3.03 -5.00 1.64
C ASP A 231 3.55 -6.12 0.74
N ASP A 232 3.21 -7.37 1.09
CA ASP A 232 3.37 -8.54 0.20
C ASP A 232 4.83 -8.82 -0.22
N VAL A 233 5.80 -8.49 0.65
CA VAL A 233 7.25 -8.56 0.35
C VAL A 233 7.78 -9.97 0.12
N GLU A 234 7.08 -11.01 0.58
CA GLU A 234 7.41 -12.41 0.36
C GLU A 234 7.18 -12.86 -1.09
N ARG A 235 6.46 -12.08 -1.89
CA ARG A 235 6.13 -12.46 -3.27
C ARG A 235 7.32 -12.43 -4.20
N ASN A 236 8.34 -11.61 -3.91
CA ASN A 236 9.54 -11.49 -4.74
C ASN A 236 10.72 -10.86 -3.96
N GLY A 237 11.92 -10.91 -4.55
CA GLY A 237 13.17 -10.44 -3.90
C GLY A 237 13.40 -8.92 -3.85
N ALA A 238 12.47 -8.06 -4.27
CA ALA A 238 12.69 -6.61 -4.36
C ALA A 238 13.04 -5.98 -3.01
N PHE A 239 12.37 -6.42 -1.95
CA PHE A 239 12.63 -5.91 -0.60
C PHE A 239 14.03 -6.32 -0.11
N ALA A 240 14.50 -7.52 -0.46
CA ALA A 240 15.89 -7.92 -0.18
C ALA A 240 16.90 -7.00 -0.89
N ASP A 241 16.61 -6.55 -2.11
CA ASP A 241 17.48 -5.59 -2.82
C ASP A 241 17.47 -4.22 -2.15
N LEU A 242 16.33 -3.78 -1.60
CA LEU A 242 16.24 -2.58 -0.77
C LEU A 242 17.11 -2.71 0.49
N CYS A 243 17.06 -3.86 1.19
CA CYS A 243 17.91 -4.08 2.37
C CYS A 243 19.42 -4.04 2.08
N ARG A 244 19.85 -4.30 0.84
CA ARG A 244 21.27 -4.15 0.46
C ARG A 244 21.72 -2.70 0.34
N LYS A 245 20.80 -1.73 0.42
CA LYS A 245 21.13 -0.29 0.49
C LYS A 245 21.50 0.17 1.90
N ASP A 246 21.68 -0.77 2.83
CA ASP A 246 22.10 -0.57 4.22
C ASP A 246 21.15 0.37 5.01
N PRO A 247 19.84 0.04 5.10
CA PRO A 247 18.92 0.78 5.94
C PRO A 247 19.33 0.68 7.42
N SER A 248 19.15 1.77 8.18
CA SER A 248 19.45 1.81 9.61
C SER A 248 18.59 0.85 10.43
N LEU A 249 17.41 0.49 9.92
CA LEU A 249 16.53 -0.56 10.44
C LEU A 249 15.85 -1.28 9.28
N TRP A 250 15.73 -2.60 9.36
CA TRP A 250 14.75 -3.31 8.54
C TRP A 250 14.19 -4.54 9.25
N ARG A 251 12.92 -4.86 8.98
CA ARG A 251 12.22 -6.05 9.45
C ARG A 251 11.29 -6.56 8.35
N VAL A 252 11.21 -7.88 8.20
CA VAL A 252 10.07 -8.52 7.54
C VAL A 252 9.20 -9.10 8.62
N VAL A 253 7.97 -8.61 8.71
CA VAL A 253 6.98 -9.09 9.67
C VAL A 253 6.18 -10.19 9.01
N ARG A 254 6.04 -11.32 9.69
CA ARG A 254 5.07 -12.36 9.33
C ARG A 254 4.26 -12.69 10.55
N ASP A 255 2.97 -12.41 10.49
CA ASP A 255 2.04 -12.71 11.59
C ASP A 255 0.69 -13.15 11.04
N ARG A 256 -0.29 -13.35 11.92
CA ARG A 256 -1.64 -13.73 11.59
C ARG A 256 -2.63 -12.78 12.24
N GLU A 257 -3.52 -12.22 11.42
CA GLU A 257 -4.58 -11.36 11.92
C GLU A 257 -5.47 -12.11 12.91
N ARG A 258 -5.72 -11.49 14.07
CA ARG A 258 -6.69 -12.01 15.06
C ARG A 258 -8.11 -11.54 14.72
N GLU A 259 -8.24 -10.27 14.32
CA GLU A 259 -9.52 -9.60 14.04
C GLU A 259 -9.45 -8.87 12.69
N PRO A 260 -9.45 -9.60 11.56
CA PRO A 260 -9.25 -9.01 10.24
C PRO A 260 -10.34 -7.97 9.91
N LEU A 261 -9.97 -7.01 9.05
CA LEU A 261 -10.90 -6.01 8.53
C LEU A 261 -12.00 -6.64 7.66
N HIS A 262 -11.68 -7.74 6.98
CA HIS A 262 -12.60 -8.49 6.14
C HIS A 262 -12.15 -9.96 6.02
N GLY A 263 -13.06 -10.84 5.60
CA GLY A 263 -12.69 -12.23 5.32
C GLY A 263 -12.38 -13.06 6.56
N LYS A 264 -11.49 -14.05 6.43
CA LYS A 264 -11.05 -14.94 7.51
C LYS A 264 -9.59 -14.62 7.84
N ALA A 265 -9.20 -14.82 9.09
CA ALA A 265 -7.83 -14.66 9.55
C ALA A 265 -6.82 -15.40 8.63
N ALA A 266 -5.95 -14.63 8.00
CA ALA A 266 -4.90 -15.09 7.11
C ALA A 266 -3.51 -14.68 7.65
N PRO A 267 -2.43 -15.36 7.22
CA PRO A 267 -1.09 -14.83 7.39
C PRO A 267 -0.94 -13.52 6.62
N VAL A 268 -0.24 -12.56 7.20
CA VAL A 268 0.13 -11.30 6.57
C VAL A 268 1.64 -11.17 6.59
N VAL A 269 2.21 -10.59 5.54
CA VAL A 269 3.65 -10.39 5.45
C VAL A 269 3.94 -9.02 4.84
N PHE A 270 4.72 -8.21 5.55
CA PHE A 270 5.10 -6.88 5.09
C PHE A 270 6.51 -6.52 5.57
N GLY A 271 7.16 -5.64 4.83
CA GLY A 271 8.49 -5.13 5.12
C GLY A 271 8.44 -3.71 5.69
N ILE A 272 9.37 -3.44 6.61
CA ILE A 272 9.66 -2.12 7.16
C ILE A 272 11.14 -1.83 6.93
N ALA A 273 11.48 -0.67 6.36
CA ALA A 273 12.86 -0.23 6.20
C ALA A 273 13.00 1.26 6.56
N GLY A 274 13.90 1.59 7.49
CA GLY A 274 14.25 2.95 7.88
C GLY A 274 15.57 3.38 7.25
N LYS A 275 15.65 4.62 6.74
CA LYS A 275 16.89 5.20 6.21
C LYS A 275 17.60 5.99 7.28
#